data_AF-X1R0K4-F1
#
_entry.id   AF-X1R0K4-F1
#
_cell.length_a   1.000
_cell.length_b   1.000
_cell.length_c   1.000
_cell.angle_alpha   90.00
_cell.angle_beta   90.00
_cell.angle_gamma   90.00
#
_symmetry.space_group_name_H-M   'P 1'
#
loop_
_entity.id
_entity.type
_entity.pdbx_description
1 polymer ?
#
loop_
_entity_poly.entity_id
_entity_poly.type
_entity_poly.pdbx_seq_one_letter_code
_entity_poly.pdbx_strand_id
1 'polypeptide(L)' 'NTKGILVFSEDIGRHNAIDKIFGECMLRDIPTDDRMIITSGRISSEILLKVARRNIPILISKSG' A
#
# COMPACT_ATOMS: atom_id res chain seq x y z
N ASN A 1 19.66 2.94 1.76
CA ASN A 1 19.25 3.79 2.91
C ASN A 1 17.73 3.95 2.81
N THR A 2 16.96 3.18 3.57
CA THR A 2 15.48 3.08 3.48
C THR A 2 14.75 3.97 4.51
N LYS A 3 15.42 5.03 4.98
CA LYS A 3 14.84 5.98 5.93
C LYS A 3 13.52 6.53 5.36
N GLY A 4 12.41 6.25 6.04
CA GLY A 4 11.07 6.72 5.67
C GLY A 4 10.06 5.62 5.30
N ILE A 5 10.48 4.37 5.12
CA ILE A 5 9.54 3.25 4.91
C ILE A 5 8.99 2.80 6.27
N LEU A 6 7.68 2.96 6.47
CA LEU A 6 7.00 2.54 7.71
C LEU A 6 6.65 1.04 7.73
N VAL A 7 6.24 0.54 6.57
CA VAL A 7 5.77 -0.83 6.34
C VAL A 7 6.25 -1.28 4.97
N PHE A 8 6.74 -2.51 4.87
CA PHE A 8 7.17 -3.14 3.62
C PHE A 8 6.62 -4.56 3.57
N SER A 9 6.07 -4.96 2.42
CA SER A 9 5.53 -6.31 2.23
C SER A 9 5.80 -6.80 0.82
N GLU A 10 6.17 -8.07 0.72
CA GLU A 10 6.30 -8.81 -0.53
C GLU A 10 5.28 -9.95 -0.59
N ASP A 11 4.77 -10.18 -1.79
CA ASP A 11 3.88 -11.30 -2.10
C ASP A 11 3.89 -11.57 -3.61
N ILE A 12 3.56 -12.80 -4.00
CA ILE A 12 3.36 -13.17 -5.41
C ILE A 12 2.15 -12.40 -5.98
N GLY A 13 1.10 -12.22 -5.17
CA GLY A 13 -0.09 -11.46 -5.51
C GLY A 13 -0.01 -10.01 -5.06
N ARG A 14 -0.06 -9.06 -6.01
CA ARG A 14 -0.11 -7.62 -5.68
C ARG A 14 -1.29 -7.22 -4.79
N HIS A 15 -2.41 -7.93 -4.84
CA HIS A 15 -3.56 -7.70 -3.96
C HIS A 15 -3.22 -8.11 -2.51
N ASN A 16 -2.60 -9.28 -2.33
CA ASN A 16 -2.15 -9.76 -1.03
C ASN A 16 -1.07 -8.86 -0.44
N ALA A 17 -0.12 -8.37 -1.25
CA ALA A 17 0.89 -7.44 -0.78
C ALA A 17 0.25 -6.18 -0.18
N ILE A 18 -0.75 -5.61 -0.86
CA ILE A 18 -1.50 -4.44 -0.39
C ILE A 18 -2.31 -4.77 0.88
N ASP A 19 -2.97 -5.92 0.93
CA ASP A 19 -3.74 -6.34 2.10
C ASP A 19 -2.85 -6.56 3.33
N LYS A 20 -1.63 -7.10 3.14
CA LYS A 20 -0.62 -7.23 4.20
C LYS A 20 -0.17 -5.87 4.72
N ILE A 21 0.10 -4.89 3.85
CA ILE A 21 0.42 -3.51 4.27
C ILE A 21 -0.71 -2.96 5.15
N PHE A 22 -1.97 -3.10 4.74
CA PHE A 22 -3.10 -2.61 5.52
C PHE A 22 -3.31 -3.34 6.83
N GLY A 23 -3.10 -4.67 6.84
CA GLY A 23 -3.15 -5.47 8.05
C GLY A 23 -2.09 -5.02 9.03
N GLU A 24 -0.85 -4.81 8.57
CA GLU A 24 0.23 -4.35 9.44
C GLU A 24 0.01 -2.91 9.95
N CYS A 25 -0.46 -1.99 9.11
CA CYS A 25 -0.84 -0.65 9.58
C CYS A 25 -1.92 -0.71 10.65
N MET A 26 -2.92 -1.58 10.49
CA MET A 26 -3.99 -1.75 11.48
C MET A 26 -3.48 -2.36 12.79
N LEU A 27 -2.61 -3.38 12.72
CA LEU A 27 -2.05 -4.02 13.91
C LEU A 27 -1.10 -3.12 14.70
N ARG A 28 -0.48 -2.14 14.04
CA ARG A 28 0.51 -1.21 14.62
C ARG A 28 -0.05 0.19 14.85
N ASP A 29 -1.36 0.39 14.69
CA ASP A 29 -2.05 1.69 14.78
C ASP A 29 -1.36 2.79 13.95
N ILE A 30 -0.93 2.46 12.73
CA ILE A 30 -0.31 3.41 11.80
C ILE A 30 -1.42 4.11 10.99
N PRO A 31 -1.62 5.43 11.17
CA PRO A 31 -2.56 6.19 10.36
C PRO A 31 -2.09 6.24 8.88
N THR A 32 -3.06 6.17 7.96
CA THR A 32 -2.82 6.06 6.51
C THR A 32 -3.20 7.31 5.71
N ASP A 33 -3.95 8.22 6.31
CA ASP A 33 -4.54 9.43 5.73
C ASP A 33 -3.52 10.45 5.20
N ASP A 34 -2.29 10.42 5.69
CA ASP A 34 -1.17 11.28 5.30
C ASP A 34 0.03 10.45 4.79
N ARG A 35 -0.25 9.28 4.20
CA ARG A 35 0.77 8.34 3.72
C ARG A 35 0.72 8.13 2.21
N MET A 36 1.76 7.49 1.68
CA MET A 36 1.80 7.03 0.29
C MET A 36 2.06 5.54 0.23
N ILE A 37 1.56 4.89 -0.83
CA ILE A 37 1.92 3.52 -1.18
C ILE A 37 2.69 3.52 -2.49
N ILE A 38 3.78 2.75 -2.53
CA ILE A 38 4.55 2.46 -3.74
C ILE A 38 4.46 0.96 -4.00
N THR A 39 4.07 0.57 -5.21
CA THR A 39 4.00 -0.84 -5.63
C THR A 39 4.75 -1.08 -6.94
N SER A 40 5.29 -2.29 -7.09
CA SER A 40 5.96 -2.71 -8.33
C SER A 40 4.99 -3.24 -9.39
N GLY A 41 3.78 -3.66 -9.00
CA GLY A 41 2.78 -4.25 -9.90
C GLY A 41 1.75 -3.25 -10.42
N ARG A 42 1.07 -3.60 -11.52
CA ARG A 42 0.00 -2.79 -12.12
C ARG A 42 -1.12 -2.48 -11.14
N ILE A 43 -1.63 -1.26 -11.20
CA ILE A 43 -2.81 -0.84 -10.44
C ILE A 43 -4.05 -1.33 -11.16
N SER A 44 -4.74 -2.31 -10.58
CA SER A 44 -6.12 -2.64 -10.97
C SER A 44 -7.11 -1.74 -10.22
N SER A 45 -8.34 -1.64 -10.73
CA SER A 45 -9.43 -0.92 -10.06
C SER A 45 -9.68 -1.42 -8.63
N GLU A 46 -9.48 -2.71 -8.37
CA GLU A 46 -9.58 -3.29 -7.02
C GLU A 46 -8.53 -2.71 -6.06
N ILE A 47 -7.26 -2.63 -6.47
CA ILE A 47 -6.19 -2.04 -5.64
C ILE A 47 -6.48 -0.56 -5.41
N LEU A 48 -6.84 0.16 -6.47
CA LEU A 48 -7.19 1.57 -6.39
C LEU A 48 -8.31 1.80 -5.36
N LEU A 49 -9.37 0.98 -5.41
CA LEU A 49 -10.50 1.08 -4.49
C LEU A 49 -10.12 0.73 -3.04
N LYS A 50 -9.27 -0.29 -2.82
CA LYS A 50 -8.76 -0.64 -1.49
C LYS A 50 -7.97 0.52 -0.88
N VAL A 51 -7.09 1.13 -1.66
CA VAL A 51 -6.26 2.28 -1.23
C VAL A 51 -7.11 3.52 -0.96
N ALA A 52 -8.04 3.85 -1.85
CA ALA A 52 -8.95 4.98 -1.69
C ALA A 52 -9.83 4.85 -0.44
N ARG A 53 -10.35 3.65 -0.15
CA ARG A 53 -11.14 3.36 1.07
C ARG A 53 -10.36 3.52 2.37
N ARG A 54 -9.02 3.53 2.31
CA ARG A 54 -8.13 3.78 3.45
C ARG A 54 -7.65 5.24 3.52
N ASN A 55 -8.25 6.13 2.73
CA ASN A 55 -7.92 7.56 2.66
C ASN A 55 -6.44 7.84 2.33
N ILE A 56 -5.76 6.93 1.63
CA ILE A 56 -4.37 7.16 1.24
C ILE A 56 -4.33 8.09 0.03
N PRO A 57 -3.72 9.29 0.14
CA PRO A 57 -3.78 10.31 -0.90
C PRO A 57 -2.94 9.96 -2.15
N ILE A 58 -1.91 9.12 -2.01
CA ILE A 58 -0.93 8.86 -3.08
C ILE A 58 -0.68 7.36 -3.26
N LEU A 59 -0.93 6.87 -4.48
CA LEU A 59 -0.60 5.52 -4.94
C LEU A 59 0.30 5.60 -6.17
N ILE A 60 1.52 5.09 -6.05
CA ILE A 60 2.52 5.07 -7.11
C ILE A 60 2.75 3.63 -7.56
N SER A 61 2.76 3.42 -8.88
CA SER A 61 3.14 2.15 -9.49
C SER A 61 4.35 2.32 -10.38
N LYS A 62 5.29 1.36 -10.32
CA LYS A 62 6.39 1.26 -11.29
C LYS A 62 5.94 0.69 -12.64
N SER A 63 4.78 0.05 -12.70
CA SER A 63 4.22 -0.52 -13.93
C SER A 63 3.01 0.28 -14.42
N GLY A 64 2.95 0.53 -15.73
CA GLY A 64 1.70 0.88 -16.43
C GLY A 64 0.79 -0.33 -16.57
#